data_AF-A0A5P1EE82-F1
#
_entry.id   AF-A0A5P1EE82-F1
#
_cell.length_a   1.000
_cell.length_b   1.000
_cell.length_c   1.000
_cell.angle_alpha   90.00
_cell.angle_beta   90.00
_cell.angle_gamma   90.00
#
_symmetry.space_group_name_H-M   'P 1'
#
loop_
_entity.id
_entity.type
_entity.pdbx_description
1 polymer ?
#
loop_
_entity_poly.entity_id
_entity_poly.type
_entity_poly.pdbx_seq_one_letter_code
_entity_poly.pdbx_strand_id
1 'polypeptide(L)'
;MVDSLMRSFKGPEIRTGFLKDGKPVQLKKGEEITVSTDYDLKGDGKTITMSYKKLPVDLKPGNFILYAVGTITLTVLSCDQAAGTVRCCCENTAMLGERKNVNLLGIVVDLPLIY
;
A
#
# COMPACT_ATOMS: atom_id res chain seq x y z
N MET A 1 31.49 -17.76 -19.33
CA MET A 1 30.01 -17.68 -19.43
C MET A 1 29.57 -16.89 -18.20
N VAL A 2 29.19 -15.63 -18.40
CA VAL A 2 28.78 -14.73 -17.31
C VAL A 2 27.27 -14.87 -17.13
N ASP A 3 26.83 -15.79 -16.28
CA ASP A 3 25.44 -15.80 -15.87
C ASP A 3 25.19 -14.61 -14.95
N SER A 4 24.44 -13.66 -15.51
CA SER A 4 24.00 -12.41 -14.91
C SER A 4 23.14 -12.68 -13.68
N LEU A 5 23.76 -12.90 -12.53
CA LEU A 5 23.08 -12.84 -11.24
C LEU A 5 23.16 -11.39 -10.71
N MET A 6 22.54 -10.45 -11.42
CA MET A 6 22.11 -9.20 -10.78
C MET A 6 21.02 -9.55 -9.77
N ARG A 7 21.42 -10.07 -8.61
CA ARG A 7 20.59 -10.11 -7.41
C ARG A 7 20.36 -8.65 -7.01
N SER A 8 19.30 -8.06 -7.54
CA SER A 8 18.87 -6.73 -7.14
C SER A 8 18.50 -6.79 -5.66
N PHE A 9 19.41 -6.37 -4.78
CA PHE A 9 19.09 -6.07 -3.38
C PHE A 9 18.22 -4.80 -3.37
N LYS A 10 16.97 -4.92 -3.84
CA LYS A 10 15.95 -3.96 -3.47
C LYS A 10 15.76 -4.17 -1.98
N GLY A 11 16.11 -3.16 -1.18
CA GLY A 11 15.84 -3.16 0.26
C GLY A 11 14.36 -3.44 0.52
N PRO A 12 13.97 -3.55 1.80
CA PRO A 12 12.56 -3.72 2.13
C PRO A 12 11.75 -2.57 1.50
N GLU A 13 10.85 -2.93 0.58
CA GLU A 13 9.97 -2.00 -0.14
C GLU A 13 8.52 -2.33 0.23
N ILE A 14 7.73 -1.32 0.54
CA ILE A 14 6.30 -1.50 0.80
C ILE A 14 5.56 -1.63 -0.54
N ARG A 15 4.72 -2.66 -0.66
CA ARG A 15 4.00 -2.98 -1.90
C ARG A 15 2.51 -3.25 -1.64
N THR A 16 1.69 -3.02 -2.66
CA THR A 16 0.31 -3.52 -2.68
C THR A 16 0.25 -5.01 -2.93
N GLY A 17 -0.79 -5.69 -2.45
CA GLY A 17 -1.01 -7.11 -2.74
C GLY A 17 -1.63 -7.37 -4.11
N PHE A 18 -2.21 -8.56 -4.24
CA PHE A 18 -2.93 -9.01 -5.42
C PHE A 18 -4.36 -8.46 -5.45
N LEU A 19 -4.93 -8.36 -6.65
CA LEU A 19 -6.30 -7.91 -6.85
C LEU A 19 -7.19 -9.08 -7.26
N LYS A 20 -8.50 -8.95 -7.03
CA LYS A 20 -9.49 -9.91 -7.50
C LYS A 20 -9.36 -10.07 -9.03
N ASP A 21 -9.35 -11.32 -9.47
CA ASP A 21 -9.19 -11.73 -10.86
C ASP A 21 -7.91 -11.21 -11.56
N GLY A 22 -6.93 -10.69 -10.82
CA GLY A 22 -5.72 -10.09 -11.37
C GLY A 22 -5.97 -8.81 -12.18
N LYS A 23 -7.15 -8.19 -12.05
CA LYS A 23 -7.55 -7.03 -12.84
C LYS A 23 -7.29 -5.73 -12.09
N PRO A 24 -6.80 -4.68 -12.78
CA PRO A 24 -6.70 -3.36 -12.18
C PRO A 24 -8.05 -2.86 -11.69
N VAL A 25 -8.05 -2.14 -10.57
CA VAL A 25 -9.27 -1.55 -9.99
C VAL A 25 -9.21 -0.03 -10.11
N GLN A 26 -10.35 0.59 -10.36
CA GLN A 26 -10.46 2.04 -10.39
C GLN A 26 -10.79 2.54 -8.98
N LEU A 27 -9.93 3.39 -8.45
CA LEU A 27 -10.20 4.17 -7.24
C LEU A 27 -10.71 5.53 -7.69
N LYS A 28 -11.81 6.00 -7.11
CA LYS A 28 -12.41 7.29 -7.49
C LYS A 28 -12.20 8.31 -6.39
N LYS A 29 -11.92 9.55 -6.79
CA LYS A 29 -11.80 10.68 -5.87
C LYS A 29 -13.02 10.79 -4.95
N GLY A 30 -12.77 10.97 -3.66
CA GLY A 30 -13.78 11.11 -2.61
C GLY A 30 -14.35 9.79 -2.09
N GLU A 31 -14.05 8.65 -2.71
CA GLU A 31 -14.47 7.35 -2.17
C GLU A 31 -13.57 6.94 -1.00
N GLU A 32 -14.19 6.34 0.01
CA GLU A 32 -13.50 5.71 1.12
C GLU A 32 -13.14 4.27 0.80
N ILE A 33 -11.91 3.90 1.09
CA ILE A 33 -11.41 2.54 0.96
C ILE A 33 -10.70 2.09 2.23
N THR A 34 -10.58 0.78 2.38
CA THR A 34 -9.85 0.14 3.47
C THR A 34 -8.52 -0.41 2.96
N VAL A 35 -7.45 -0.11 3.66
CA VAL A 35 -6.12 -0.69 3.45
C VAL A 35 -5.88 -1.72 4.55
N SER A 36 -5.80 -3.00 4.18
CA SER A 36 -5.55 -4.10 5.11
C SER A 36 -4.07 -4.51 5.11
N THR A 37 -3.58 -4.94 6.27
CA THR A 37 -2.25 -5.57 6.42
C THR A 37 -2.27 -7.09 6.21
N ASP A 38 -3.47 -7.68 6.08
CA ASP A 38 -3.64 -9.08 5.66
C ASP A 38 -3.34 -9.21 4.17
N TYR A 39 -2.11 -9.62 3.86
CA TYR A 39 -1.58 -9.68 2.49
C TYR A 39 -2.09 -10.89 1.69
N ASP A 40 -2.78 -11.84 2.34
CA ASP A 40 -3.38 -13.00 1.69
C ASP A 40 -4.73 -12.65 1.03
N LEU A 41 -5.35 -11.53 1.42
CA LEU A 41 -6.58 -11.03 0.81
C LEU A 41 -6.32 -10.51 -0.61
N LYS A 42 -7.20 -10.88 -1.54
CA LYS A 42 -7.26 -10.29 -2.88
C LYS A 42 -8.09 -9.02 -2.84
N GLY A 43 -7.43 -7.89 -3.08
CA GLY A 43 -8.04 -6.58 -3.01
C GLY A 43 -9.02 -6.26 -4.14
N ASP A 44 -9.85 -5.26 -3.94
CA ASP A 44 -10.80 -4.73 -4.90
C ASP A 44 -10.94 -3.20 -4.77
N GLY A 45 -11.98 -2.62 -5.38
CA GLY A 45 -12.23 -1.17 -5.30
C GLY A 45 -12.65 -0.64 -3.92
N LYS A 46 -12.86 -1.51 -2.92
CA LYS A 46 -13.21 -1.12 -1.55
C LYS A 46 -12.11 -1.45 -0.55
N THR A 47 -11.44 -2.59 -0.73
CA THR A 47 -10.37 -3.04 0.17
C THR A 47 -9.13 -3.38 -0.61
N ILE A 48 -8.00 -2.77 -0.29
CA ILE A 48 -6.69 -3.08 -0.87
C ILE A 48 -5.75 -3.56 0.23
N THR A 49 -4.68 -4.27 -0.14
CA THR A 49 -3.74 -4.84 0.84
C THR A 49 -2.35 -4.25 0.68
N MET A 50 -1.60 -4.20 1.79
CA MET A 50 -0.22 -3.72 1.83
C MET A 50 0.69 -4.65 2.64
N SER A 51 1.94 -4.78 2.19
CA SER A 51 2.92 -5.66 2.84
C SER A 51 3.44 -5.15 4.20
N TYR A 52 3.13 -3.91 4.58
CA TYR A 52 3.64 -3.28 5.80
C TYR A 52 2.75 -3.57 7.01
N LYS A 53 3.12 -4.54 7.85
CA LYS A 53 2.29 -4.98 8.99
C LYS A 53 2.09 -3.91 10.07
N LYS A 54 3.04 -2.98 10.23
CA LYS A 54 2.93 -1.88 11.21
C LYS A 54 2.10 -0.69 10.71
N LEU A 55 1.51 -0.77 9.52
CA LEU A 55 0.73 0.29 8.89
C LEU A 55 -0.28 0.98 9.83
N PRO A 56 -1.18 0.27 10.54
CA PRO A 56 -2.16 0.92 11.44
C PRO A 56 -1.56 1.42 12.76
N VAL A 57 -0.33 1.03 13.08
CA VAL A 57 0.39 1.49 14.28
C VAL A 57 1.10 2.81 13.99
N ASP A 58 1.77 2.89 12.83
CA ASP A 58 2.64 4.02 12.49
C ASP A 58 1.89 5.18 11.81
N LEU A 59 0.77 4.90 11.14
CA LEU A 59 -0.08 5.93 10.55
C LEU A 59 -1.04 6.57 11.56
N LYS A 60 -1.39 7.82 11.27
CA LYS A 60 -2.37 8.63 11.99
C LYS A 60 -3.33 9.31 10.99
N PRO A 61 -4.56 9.65 11.41
CA PRO A 61 -5.45 10.48 10.61
C PRO A 61 -4.75 11.73 10.07
N GLY A 62 -4.96 12.03 8.79
CA GLY A 62 -4.30 13.14 8.08
C GLY A 62 -2.95 12.79 7.45
N ASN A 63 -2.37 11.60 7.68
CA ASN A 63 -1.21 11.15 6.91
C ASN A 63 -1.59 10.82 5.46
N PHE A 64 -0.58 10.84 4.58
CA PHE A 64 -0.76 10.51 3.16
C PHE A 64 -0.07 9.19 2.80
N ILE A 65 -0.78 8.36 2.04
CA ILE A 65 -0.27 7.13 1.43
C ILE A 65 -0.21 7.36 -0.08
N LEU A 66 0.97 7.18 -0.66
CA LEU A 66 1.22 7.38 -2.09
C LEU A 66 1.48 6.04 -2.77
N TYR A 67 0.65 5.67 -3.74
CA TYR A 67 0.88 4.47 -4.56
C TYR A 67 1.44 4.84 -5.93
N ALA A 68 2.21 3.91 -6.50
CA ALA A 68 2.76 4.02 -7.85
C ALA A 68 3.46 5.37 -8.09
N VAL A 69 4.42 5.70 -7.21
CA VAL A 69 5.22 6.95 -7.30
C VAL A 69 4.33 8.21 -7.25
N GLY A 70 3.28 8.19 -6.42
CA GLY A 70 2.38 9.35 -6.22
C GLY A 70 1.24 9.47 -7.24
N THR A 71 1.08 8.50 -8.13
CA THR A 71 -0.05 8.49 -9.10
C THR A 71 -1.41 8.38 -8.38
N ILE A 72 -1.45 7.67 -7.25
CA ILE A 72 -2.64 7.59 -6.39
C ILE A 72 -2.24 8.14 -5.02
N THR A 73 -3.03 9.06 -4.50
CA THR A 73 -2.88 9.61 -3.16
C THR A 73 -4.10 9.26 -2.33
N LEU A 74 -3.86 8.70 -1.15
CA LEU A 74 -4.89 8.46 -0.16
C LEU A 74 -4.59 9.26 1.11
N THR A 75 -5.62 9.85 1.71
CA THR A 75 -5.55 10.49 3.03
C THR A 75 -6.09 9.55 4.08
N VAL A 76 -5.33 9.30 5.15
CA VAL A 76 -5.74 8.44 6.26
C VAL A 76 -6.88 9.11 7.03
N LEU A 77 -7.97 8.39 7.23
CA LEU A 77 -9.13 8.83 8.02
C LEU A 77 -9.09 8.24 9.43
N SER A 78 -8.77 6.95 9.55
CA SER A 78 -8.72 6.24 10.84
C SER A 78 -7.87 4.98 10.75
N CYS A 79 -7.24 4.58 11.86
CA CYS A 79 -6.45 3.36 11.98
C CYS A 79 -7.10 2.41 12.99
N ASP A 80 -7.25 1.14 12.60
CA ASP A 80 -7.70 0.06 13.48
C ASP A 80 -6.57 -0.97 13.63
N GLN A 81 -5.87 -0.89 14.77
CA GLN A 81 -4.74 -1.76 15.07
C GLN A 81 -5.18 -3.19 15.38
N ALA A 82 -6.35 -3.38 15.98
CA ALA A 82 -6.86 -4.71 16.33
C ALA A 82 -7.28 -5.49 15.07
N ALA A 83 -7.90 -4.80 14.11
CA ALA A 83 -8.26 -5.37 12.81
C ALA A 83 -7.10 -5.39 11.82
N GLY A 84 -6.00 -4.67 12.06
CA GLY A 84 -4.89 -4.56 11.13
C GLY A 84 -5.23 -3.74 9.88
N THR A 85 -6.12 -2.74 9.99
CA THR A 85 -6.64 -1.98 8.84
C THR A 85 -6.55 -0.47 9.01
N VAL A 86 -6.55 0.25 7.90
CA VAL A 86 -6.56 1.72 7.85
C VAL A 86 -7.64 2.16 6.87
N ARG A 87 -8.56 3.03 7.28
CA ARG A 87 -9.51 3.66 6.35
C ARG A 87 -8.91 4.91 5.75
N CYS A 88 -9.09 5.10 4.46
CA CYS A 88 -8.56 6.24 3.73
C CYS A 88 -9.58 6.83 2.76
N CYS A 89 -9.46 8.12 2.47
CA CYS A 89 -10.15 8.80 1.38
C CYS A 89 -9.25 8.86 0.14
N CYS A 90 -9.81 8.61 -1.03
CA CYS A 90 -9.09 8.79 -2.30
C CYS A 90 -9.02 10.27 -2.70
N GLU A 91 -7.83 10.83 -2.84
CA GLU A 91 -7.66 12.25 -3.23
C GLU A 91 -7.79 12.47 -4.74
N ASN A 92 -7.60 11.41 -5.53
CA ASN A 92 -7.69 11.46 -6.99
C ASN A 92 -8.23 10.16 -7.58
N THR A 93 -8.80 10.25 -8.78
CA THR A 93 -9.26 9.08 -9.54
C THR A 93 -8.11 8.48 -10.33
N ALA A 94 -7.83 7.19 -10.15
CA ALA A 94 -6.75 6.49 -10.84
C ALA A 94 -6.93 4.96 -10.85
N MET A 95 -6.21 4.29 -11.74
CA MET A 95 -6.19 2.83 -11.82
C MET A 95 -5.09 2.25 -10.94
N LEU A 96 -5.45 1.40 -9.99
CA LEU A 96 -4.53 0.63 -9.18
C LEU A 96 -4.30 -0.75 -9.82
N GLY A 97 -3.03 -1.10 -10.04
CA GLY A 97 -2.62 -2.46 -10.39
C GLY A 97 -2.02 -3.20 -9.20
N GLU A 98 -1.58 -4.43 -9.44
CA GLU A 98 -0.98 -5.28 -8.40
C GLU A 98 0.48 -4.89 -8.11
N ARG A 99 0.93 -5.20 -6.89
CA ARG A 99 2.35 -5.13 -6.47
C ARG A 99 3.03 -3.78 -6.75
N LYS A 100 2.26 -2.69 -6.71
CA LYS A 100 2.73 -1.32 -6.88
C LYS A 100 3.51 -0.87 -5.65
N ASN A 101 4.56 -0.08 -5.89
CA ASN A 101 5.33 0.54 -4.81
C ASN A 101 4.44 1.53 -4.05
N VAL A 102 4.62 1.58 -2.73
CA VAL A 102 3.91 2.47 -1.83
C VAL A 102 4.90 3.27 -1.00
N ASN A 103 4.68 4.58 -0.91
CA ASN A 103 5.42 5.49 -0.04
C ASN A 103 4.47 6.04 1.03
N LEU A 104 4.94 6.10 2.26
CA LEU A 104 4.19 6.64 3.40
C LEU A 104 4.81 7.99 3.78
N LEU A 105 4.03 9.07 3.69
CA LEU A 105 4.51 10.41 4.00
C LEU A 105 4.22 10.77 5.46
N GLY A 106 5.18 11.42 6.10
CA GLY A 106 5.04 11.92 7.46
C GLY A 106 5.21 10.86 8.55
N ILE A 107 5.73 9.68 8.21
CA ILE A 107 6.07 8.63 9.18
C ILE A 107 7.53 8.18 9.01
N VAL A 108 8.13 7.75 10.12
CA VAL A 108 9.43 7.07 10.11
C VAL A 108 9.15 5.60 9.87
N VAL A 109 9.43 5.13 8.66
CA VAL A 109 9.28 3.71 8.33
C VAL A 109 10.54 2.97 8.78
N ASP A 110 10.42 2.24 9.88
CA ASP A 110 11.47 1.31 10.31
C ASP A 110 11.27 -0.03 9.59
N LEU A 111 11.91 -0.16 8.42
CA LEU A 111 11.96 -1.41 7.68
C LEU A 111 13.27 -2.14 8.01
N PRO A 112 13.23 -3.42 8.44
CA PRO A 112 14.44 -4.15 8.76
C PRO A 112 15.31 -4.30 7.51
N LEU A 113 16.49 -3.69 7.54
CA LEU A 113 17.53 -3.88 6.54
C LEU A 113 18.04 -5.32 6.66
N ILE A 114 17.69 -6.18 5.71
CA ILE A 114 18.31 -7.50 5.60
C ILE A 114 19.61 -7.31 4.81
N TYR A 115 20.74 -7.40 5.49
CA TYR A 115 22.09 -7.48 4.92
C TYR A 115 22.41 -8.89 4.43
#